data_AF-A0A6A6S7G0-F1
#
_entry.id   AF-A0A6A6S7G0-F1
#
_cell.length_a   1.000
_cell.length_b   1.000
_cell.length_c   1.000
_cell.angle_alpha   90.00
_cell.angle_beta   90.00
_cell.angle_gamma   90.00
#
_symmetry.space_group_name_H-M   'P 1'
#
loop_
_entity.id
_entity.type
_entity.pdbx_description
1 polymer ?
#
loop_
_entity_poly.entity_id
_entity_poly.type
_entity_poly.pdbx_seq_one_letter_code
_entity_poly.pdbx_strand_id
1 'polypeptide(L)' 'MAELRPHAVKLVDAWSIPDWLLNSALGRSDGKVYEELFDMAHRRNPLNRTVFNVDWRSDEIVLGSKNGARNLLAKL' A
#
# COMPACT_ATOMS: atom_id res chain seq x y z
N MET A 1 32.56 -6.26 -5.08
CA MET A 1 31.12 -5.88 -5.25
C MET A 1 30.75 -5.58 -6.70
N ALA A 2 31.59 -4.87 -7.49
CA ALA A 2 31.25 -4.52 -8.87
C ALA A 2 30.95 -5.72 -9.78
N GLU A 3 31.64 -6.85 -9.57
CA GLU A 3 31.45 -8.09 -10.34
C GLU A 3 30.09 -8.76 -10.10
N LEU A 4 29.51 -8.63 -8.90
CA LEU A 4 28.22 -9.26 -8.54
C LEU A 4 27.02 -8.46 -9.08
N ARG A 5 27.14 -7.13 -9.17
CA ARG A 5 26.03 -6.22 -9.50
C ARG A 5 25.29 -6.57 -10.80
N PRO A 6 25.94 -6.94 -11.93
CA PRO A 6 25.25 -7.32 -13.16
C PRO A 6 24.43 -8.60 -13.04
N HIS A 7 24.74 -9.44 -12.06
CA HIS A 7 24.10 -10.75 -11.85
C HIS A 7 23.07 -10.74 -10.73
N ALA A 8 23.08 -9.72 -9.86
CA ALA A 8 22.24 -9.67 -8.67
C ALA A 8 20.75 -9.96 -8.96
N VAL A 9 20.15 -9.28 -9.94
CA VAL A 9 18.75 -9.48 -10.33
C VAL A 9 18.50 -10.90 -10.82
N LYS A 10 19.37 -11.44 -11.68
CA LYS A 10 19.22 -12.82 -12.19
C LYS A 10 19.31 -13.88 -11.09
N LEU A 11 20.12 -13.63 -10.07
CA LEU A 11 20.27 -14.53 -8.94
C LEU A 11 19.01 -14.57 -8.06
N VAL A 12 18.31 -13.45 -7.86
CA VAL A 12 17.00 -13.46 -7.19
C VAL A 12 15.89 -14.02 -8.09
N ASP A 13 15.91 -13.73 -9.39
CA ASP A 13 14.93 -14.27 -10.34
C ASP A 13 14.96 -15.80 -10.44
N ALA A 14 16.14 -16.42 -10.23
CA ALA A 14 16.32 -17.87 -10.27
C ALA A 14 15.43 -18.63 -9.27
N TRP A 15 14.98 -17.97 -8.19
CA TRP A 15 14.09 -18.56 -7.19
C TRP A 15 12.66 -18.72 -7.72
N SER A 16 12.32 -18.08 -8.85
CA SER A 16 11.03 -18.20 -9.54
C SER A 16 9.81 -17.99 -8.63
N ILE A 17 9.92 -17.05 -7.69
CA ILE A 17 8.84 -16.70 -6.76
C ILE A 17 7.78 -15.92 -7.53
N PRO A 18 6.53 -16.40 -7.60
CA PRO A 18 5.48 -15.68 -8.32
C PRO A 18 5.00 -14.46 -7.53
N ASP A 19 4.54 -13.43 -8.24
CA ASP A 19 4.11 -12.14 -7.67
C ASP A 19 3.04 -12.28 -6.58
N TRP A 20 2.11 -13.22 -6.70
CA TRP A 20 1.07 -13.45 -5.69
C TRP A 20 1.63 -14.00 -4.37
N LEU A 21 2.74 -14.74 -4.43
CA LEU A 21 3.41 -15.28 -3.25
C LEU A 21 4.32 -14.22 -2.62
N LEU A 22 5.04 -13.46 -3.45
CA LEU A 22 5.90 -12.37 -2.98
C LEU A 22 5.08 -11.20 -2.40
N ASN A 23 3.90 -10.94 -2.97
CA ASN A 23 2.92 -9.95 -2.55
C ASN A 23 3.54 -8.58 -2.20
N SER A 24 4.40 -8.08 -3.10
CA SER A 24 5.17 -6.85 -2.90
C SER A 24 5.09 -5.94 -4.12
N ALA A 25 4.63 -4.70 -3.93
CA ALA A 25 4.64 -3.69 -4.99
C ALA A 25 6.05 -3.33 -5.49
N LEU A 26 7.02 -3.26 -4.57
CA LEU A 26 8.41 -2.90 -4.90
C LEU A 26 9.14 -4.05 -5.61
N GLY A 27 8.74 -5.30 -5.34
CA GLY A 27 9.37 -6.50 -5.87
C GLY A 27 8.68 -7.10 -7.11
N ARG A 28 7.76 -6.36 -7.74
CA ARG A 28 7.00 -6.84 -8.90
C ARG A 28 7.91 -7.24 -10.06
N SER A 29 7.63 -8.41 -10.66
CA SER A 29 8.46 -8.97 -11.73
C SER A 29 8.47 -8.13 -13.01
N ASP A 30 7.43 -7.33 -13.26
CA ASP A 30 7.31 -6.48 -14.47
C ASP A 30 7.87 -5.07 -14.31
N GLY A 31 8.41 -4.73 -13.13
CA GLY A 31 9.02 -3.43 -12.85
C GLY A 31 8.04 -2.25 -12.76
N LYS A 32 6.72 -2.46 -12.86
CA LYS A 32 5.71 -1.39 -12.74
C LYS A 32 5.40 -1.08 -11.26
N VAL A 33 6.42 -0.61 -10.56
CA VAL A 33 6.40 -0.39 -9.11
C VAL A 33 5.47 0.75 -8.70
N TYR A 34 5.55 1.89 -9.39
CA TYR A 34 4.83 3.10 -8.97
C TYR A 34 3.32 2.98 -9.12
N GLU A 35 2.85 2.35 -10.20
CA GLU A 35 1.42 2.12 -10.43
C GLU A 35 0.82 1.20 -9.36
N GLU A 36 1.51 0.10 -9.06
CA GLU A 36 1.08 -0.86 -8.05
C GLU A 36 1.11 -0.23 -6.64
N LEU A 37 2.16 0.51 -6.31
CA LEU A 37 2.29 1.16 -5.01
C LEU A 37 1.18 2.20 -4.80
N PHE A 38 0.86 2.98 -5.84
CA PHE A 38 -0.25 3.92 -5.80
C PHE A 38 -1.59 3.21 -5.63
N ASP A 39 -1.83 2.14 -6.37
CA ASP A 39 -3.08 1.37 -6.26
C ASP A 39 -3.26 0.72 -4.87
N MET A 40 -2.19 0.12 -4.34
CA MET A 40 -2.18 -0.45 -2.99
C MET A 40 -2.48 0.60 -1.92
N ALA A 41 -1.77 1.73 -1.98
CA ALA A 41 -1.91 2.78 -0.97
C ALA A 41 -3.25 3.49 -1.10
N HIS A 42 -3.65 3.89 -2.31
CA HIS A 42 -4.78 4.78 -2.50
C HIS A 42 -6.12 4.06 -2.61
N ARG A 43 -6.19 2.94 -3.37
CA ARG A 43 -7.45 2.26 -3.69
C ARG A 43 -7.75 1.09 -2.77
N ARG A 44 -6.73 0.27 -2.46
CA ARG A 44 -6.91 -0.96 -1.66
C ARG A 44 -6.88 -0.73 -0.16
N ASN A 45 -6.21 0.30 0.34
CA ASN A 45 -6.13 0.56 1.77
C ASN A 45 -7.51 0.94 2.35
N PRO A 46 -8.07 0.15 3.29
CA PRO A 46 -9.38 0.44 3.86
C PRO A 46 -9.44 1.79 4.60
N LEU A 47 -8.31 2.26 5.14
CA LEU A 47 -8.25 3.55 5.85
C LEU A 47 -8.49 4.74 4.92
N ASN A 48 -8.17 4.59 3.63
CA ASN A 48 -8.32 5.65 2.64
C ASN A 48 -9.70 5.68 2.00
N ARG A 49 -10.62 4.80 2.43
CA ARG A 49 -12.01 4.81 1.98
C ARG A 49 -12.79 5.98 2.51
N THR A 50 -12.44 6.53 3.66
CA THR A 50 -13.15 7.64 4.31
C THR A 50 -12.26 8.86 4.42
N VAL A 51 -12.80 10.03 4.11
CA VAL A 51 -12.16 11.32 4.37
C VAL A 51 -12.78 11.89 5.64
N PHE A 52 -11.93 12.39 6.54
CA PHE A 52 -12.33 12.96 7.81
C PHE A 52 -11.55 14.23 8.14
N ASN A 53 -12.06 15.01 9.09
CA ASN A 53 -11.39 16.21 9.55
C ASN A 53 -10.09 15.89 10.31
N VAL A 54 -8.98 16.53 9.91
CA VAL A 54 -7.65 16.32 10.51
C VAL A 54 -7.50 17.03 11.86
N ASP A 55 -8.41 17.93 12.23
CA ASP A 55 -8.36 18.60 13.54
C ASP A 55 -8.57 17.59 14.68
N TRP A 56 -7.49 17.30 15.39
CA TRP A 56 -7.48 16.35 16.52
C TRP A 56 -8.32 16.81 17.72
N ARG A 57 -8.69 18.10 17.79
CA ARG A 57 -9.58 18.62 18.84
C ARG A 57 -11.07 18.41 18.53
N SER A 58 -11.39 17.95 17.33
CA SER A 58 -12.76 17.66 16.93
C SER A 58 -13.26 16.37 17.60
N ASP A 59 -14.47 16.41 18.17
CA ASP A 59 -15.14 15.24 18.76
C ASP A 59 -15.74 14.27 17.70
N GLU A 60 -15.46 14.51 16.42
CA GLU A 60 -15.99 13.72 15.28
C GLU A 60 -15.45 12.28 15.26
N ILE A 61 -14.16 12.08 15.54
CA ILE A 61 -13.53 10.75 15.59
C ILE A 61 -12.95 10.50 16.97
N VAL A 62 -13.65 9.64 17.72
CA VAL A 62 -13.18 9.15 19.03
C VAL A 62 -12.85 7.67 18.90
N LEU A 63 -11.62 7.30 19.25
CA LEU A 63 -11.16 5.91 19.25
C LEU A 63 -12.08 5.04 20.14
N GLY A 64 -12.66 3.99 19.57
CA GLY A 64 -13.56 3.07 20.29
C GLY A 64 -15.03 3.53 20.39
N SER A 65 -15.38 4.71 19.88
CA SER A 65 -16.78 5.15 19.78
C SER A 65 -17.48 4.49 18.61
N LYS A 66 -18.56 3.73 18.87
CA LYS A 66 -19.40 3.10 17.83
C LYS A 66 -20.12 4.11 16.91
N ASN A 67 -20.14 5.38 17.29
CA ASN A 67 -20.97 6.40 16.64
C ASN A 67 -20.18 7.42 15.79
N GLY A 68 -18.85 7.50 15.93
CA GLY A 68 -18.04 8.55 15.26
C GLY A 68 -17.97 8.44 13.73
N ALA A 69 -18.15 7.25 13.18
CA ALA A 69 -18.01 7.03 11.73
C ALA A 69 -19.26 7.36 10.89
N ARG A 70 -20.40 7.72 11.50
CA ARG A 70 -21.69 7.86 10.78
C ARG A 70 -21.71 9.01 9.76
N ASN A 71 -20.88 10.04 9.95
CA ASN A 71 -20.86 11.23 9.10
C ASN A 71 -19.64 11.29 8.15
N LEU A 72 -18.82 10.24 8.13
CA LEU A 72 -17.61 10.21 7.29
C LEU A 72 -17.99 9.95 5.82
N LEU A 73 -17.56 10.84 4.94
CA LEU A 73 -17.79 10.70 3.50
C LEU A 73 -16.73 9.76 2.91
N ALA A 74 -17.17 8.84 2.04
CA ALA A 74 -16.25 7.99 1.31
C ALA A 74 -15.48 8.80 0.26
N LYS A 75 -14.22 8.46 0.01
CA LYS A 75 -13.47 9.00 -1.12
C LYS A 75 -14.05 8.40 -2.41
N LEU A 76 -14.48 9.28 -3.33
CA LEU A 76 -15.17 8.93 -4.58
C LEU A 76 -14.35 7.98 -5.46
#